data_AF-A0A5R8NGR3-F1
#
_entry.id   AF-A0A5R8NGR3-F1
#
_cell.length_a   1.000
_cell.length_b   1.000
_cell.length_c   1.000
_cell.angle_alpha   90.00
_cell.angle_beta   90.00
_cell.angle_gamma   90.00
#
_symmetry.space_group_name_H-M   'P 1'
#
loop_
_entity.id
_entity.type
_entity.pdbx_description
1 polymer ?
#
loop_
_entity_poly.entity_id
_entity_poly.type
_entity_poly.pdbx_seq_one_letter_code
_entity_poly.pdbx_strand_id
1 'polypeptide(L)'
;MINRKSIVRAAGAGAAAAVAMGLFSTGAANADTFVPLPGGEIVRTLSDGTVVTVRLVGESANINPSMGSTPVHRNAWVSASAQVELSGSGAKGGKIYPGYVVGCQVNIGGGGVEGGVSGEGTWDGESFGVGAESGGELSLGPGQAKSFYVLDIEEADDFGNESHEKRNKFKGKSGSVTWADETIGLSGCAGYAQARAFVKVKVETENVMSVVTLWGQPFSIG
;
A
#
# COMPACT_ATOMS: atom_id res chain seq x y z
N MET A 1 36.27 -61.87 2.96
CA MET A 1 34.80 -61.81 2.78
C MET A 1 34.33 -60.42 3.12
N ILE A 2 33.90 -59.65 2.12
CA ILE A 2 33.32 -58.32 2.35
C ILE A 2 31.91 -58.51 2.90
N ASN A 3 31.67 -58.04 4.12
CA ASN A 3 30.41 -58.23 4.83
C ASN A 3 29.31 -57.38 4.19
N ARG A 4 28.55 -57.97 3.26
CA ARG A 4 27.48 -57.32 2.48
C ARG A 4 26.45 -56.58 3.35
N LYS A 5 26.22 -57.01 4.60
CA LYS A 5 25.32 -56.34 5.55
C LYS A 5 25.83 -54.96 6.02
N SER A 6 27.14 -54.76 6.11
CA SER A 6 27.72 -53.47 6.53
C SER A 6 27.69 -52.44 5.40
N ILE A 7 27.82 -52.89 4.14
CA ILE A 7 27.77 -52.01 2.95
C ILE A 7 26.36 -51.45 2.72
N VAL A 8 25.32 -52.29 2.87
CA VAL A 8 23.92 -51.85 2.69
C VAL A 8 23.51 -50.81 3.73
N ARG A 9 24.00 -50.92 4.98
CA ARG A 9 23.74 -49.95 6.05
C ARG A 9 24.46 -48.62 5.83
N ALA A 10 25.70 -48.65 5.36
CA ALA A 10 26.46 -47.44 5.03
C ALA A 10 25.86 -46.69 3.83
N ALA A 11 25.39 -47.41 2.81
CA ALA A 11 24.72 -46.83 1.64
C ALA A 11 23.37 -46.18 2.01
N GLY A 12 22.57 -46.82 2.88
CA GLY A 12 21.30 -46.27 3.36
C GLY A 12 21.47 -45.00 4.20
N ALA A 13 22.48 -44.94 5.06
CA ALA A 13 22.79 -43.74 5.86
C ALA A 13 23.31 -42.59 4.98
N GLY A 14 24.14 -42.88 3.98
CA GLY A 14 24.63 -41.87 3.02
C GLY A 14 23.52 -41.29 2.15
N ALA A 15 22.58 -42.10 1.69
CA ALA A 15 21.43 -41.64 0.92
C ALA A 15 20.50 -40.71 1.73
N ALA A 16 20.23 -41.04 2.99
CA ALA A 16 19.42 -40.19 3.88
C ALA A 16 20.09 -38.84 4.17
N ALA A 17 21.42 -38.82 4.36
CA ALA A 17 22.17 -37.58 4.57
C ALA A 17 22.21 -36.69 3.31
N ALA A 18 22.32 -37.27 2.12
CA ALA A 18 22.30 -36.53 0.85
C ALA A 18 20.92 -35.93 0.56
N VAL A 19 19.83 -36.65 0.85
CA VAL A 19 18.46 -36.11 0.73
C VAL A 19 18.22 -34.99 1.75
N ALA A 20 18.68 -35.15 3.00
CA ALA A 20 18.57 -34.11 4.02
C ALA A 20 19.36 -32.84 3.63
N MET A 21 20.60 -32.96 3.15
CA MET A 21 21.39 -31.82 2.67
C MET A 21 20.82 -31.18 1.39
N GLY A 22 20.22 -31.97 0.50
CA GLY A 22 19.52 -31.45 -0.68
C GLY A 22 18.26 -30.65 -0.34
N LEU A 23 17.57 -30.99 0.76
CA LEU A 23 16.40 -30.27 1.27
C LEU A 23 16.77 -28.96 2.00
N PHE A 24 18.00 -28.82 2.49
CA PHE A 24 18.52 -27.53 3.01
C PHE A 24 19.01 -26.59 1.90
N SER A 25 19.06 -27.05 0.64
CA SER A 25 19.41 -26.24 -0.53
C SER A 25 18.20 -25.56 -1.17
N THR A 26 17.05 -25.49 -0.49
CA THR A 26 16.02 -24.53 -0.86
C THR A 26 16.63 -23.14 -0.70
N GLY A 27 17.06 -22.53 -1.81
CA GLY A 27 17.53 -21.14 -1.83
C GLY A 27 16.55 -20.25 -1.08
N ALA A 28 17.04 -19.17 -0.47
CA ALA A 28 16.25 -18.28 0.39
C ALA A 28 14.86 -18.04 -0.24
N ALA A 29 13.84 -18.69 0.31
CA ALA A 29 12.47 -18.36 -0.02
C ALA A 29 12.31 -16.93 0.51
N ASN A 30 12.25 -15.95 -0.38
CA ASN A 30 11.84 -14.60 -0.02
C ASN A 30 10.35 -14.70 0.30
N ALA A 31 10.05 -15.22 1.49
CA ALA A 31 8.70 -15.33 1.99
C ALA A 31 8.16 -13.94 2.29
N ASP A 32 6.85 -13.78 2.12
CA ASP A 32 6.23 -12.51 2.44
C ASP A 32 6.45 -12.16 3.91
N THR A 33 6.73 -10.89 4.18
CA THR A 33 6.88 -10.39 5.54
C THR A 33 5.59 -9.74 6.00
N PHE A 34 4.88 -10.41 6.92
CA PHE A 34 3.71 -9.84 7.55
C PHE A 34 4.08 -8.80 8.61
N VAL A 35 3.53 -7.61 8.49
CA VAL A 35 3.70 -6.48 9.40
C VAL A 35 2.34 -6.12 9.99
N PRO A 36 2.06 -6.46 11.26
CA PRO A 36 0.89 -5.95 11.96
C PRO A 36 1.10 -4.47 12.28
N LEU A 37 0.10 -3.64 11.95
CA LEU A 37 0.16 -2.21 12.21
C LEU A 37 -0.89 -1.83 13.26
N PRO A 38 -0.59 -0.84 14.12
CA PRO A 38 -1.46 -0.49 15.23
C PRO A 38 -2.75 0.22 14.79
N GLY A 39 -2.87 0.62 13.51
CA GLY A 39 -3.95 1.48 13.06
C GLY A 39 -3.81 2.89 13.63
N GLY A 40 -4.95 3.50 13.95
CA GLY A 40 -4.98 4.80 14.61
C GLY A 40 -6.38 5.34 14.87
N GLU A 41 -6.45 6.37 15.69
CA GLU A 41 -7.69 7.09 15.99
C GLU A 41 -7.42 8.59 16.07
N ILE A 42 -8.33 9.39 15.53
CA ILE A 42 -8.33 10.83 15.71
C ILE A 42 -9.75 11.31 16.00
N VAL A 43 -9.87 12.12 17.03
CA VAL A 43 -11.11 12.81 17.41
C VAL A 43 -10.90 14.31 17.19
N ARG A 44 -11.83 14.93 16.46
CA ARG A 44 -11.81 16.37 16.16
C ARG A 44 -13.20 16.96 16.30
N THR A 45 -13.30 18.03 17.07
CA THR A 45 -14.51 18.85 17.16
C THR A 45 -14.44 19.94 16.09
N LEU A 46 -15.47 20.02 15.27
CA LEU A 46 -15.64 21.06 14.26
C LEU A 46 -16.13 22.36 14.89
N SER A 47 -16.11 23.46 14.13
CA SER A 47 -16.52 24.80 14.61
C SER A 47 -18.01 24.90 14.94
N ASP A 48 -18.85 24.00 14.42
CA ASP A 48 -20.27 23.90 14.73
C ASP A 48 -20.57 23.01 15.95
N GLY A 49 -19.53 22.46 16.61
CA GLY A 49 -19.66 21.55 17.74
C GLY A 49 -19.83 20.08 17.37
N THR A 50 -19.91 19.73 16.07
CA THR A 50 -19.95 18.34 15.63
C THR A 50 -18.61 17.65 15.93
N VAL A 51 -18.64 16.50 16.60
CA VAL A 51 -17.45 15.69 16.90
C VAL A 51 -17.29 14.63 15.82
N VAL A 52 -16.12 14.61 15.19
CA VAL A 52 -15.71 13.66 14.16
C VAL A 52 -14.70 12.70 14.78
N THR A 53 -15.03 11.42 14.78
CA THR A 53 -14.13 10.34 15.17
C THR A 53 -13.78 9.54 13.91
N VAL A 54 -12.49 9.45 13.60
CA VAL A 54 -11.98 8.62 12.50
C VAL A 54 -11.06 7.55 13.09
N ARG A 55 -11.33 6.29 12.77
CA ARG A 55 -10.57 5.12 13.20
C ARG A 55 -10.03 4.39 11.99
N LEU A 56 -8.78 3.94 12.07
CA LEU A 56 -8.17 2.98 11.17
C LEU A 56 -7.93 1.70 11.99
N VAL A 57 -8.59 0.60 11.63
CA VAL A 57 -8.58 -0.64 12.40
C VAL A 57 -8.18 -1.83 11.52
N GLY A 58 -7.58 -2.85 12.14
CA GLY A 58 -7.14 -4.05 11.43
C GLY A 58 -6.08 -3.78 10.36
N GLU A 59 -5.28 -2.72 10.54
CA GLU A 59 -4.23 -2.36 9.59
C GLU A 59 -3.11 -3.42 9.57
N SER A 60 -2.79 -3.89 8.39
CA SER A 60 -1.68 -4.82 8.17
C SER A 60 -1.08 -4.62 6.78
N ALA A 61 0.19 -4.96 6.66
CA ALA A 61 0.90 -5.01 5.39
C ALA A 61 1.59 -6.37 5.26
N ASN A 62 1.44 -7.00 4.10
CA ASN A 62 2.19 -8.17 3.71
C ASN A 62 3.19 -7.76 2.64
N ILE A 63 4.47 -7.73 2.97
CA ILE A 63 5.52 -7.27 2.06
C ILE A 63 5.98 -8.46 1.23
N ASN A 64 5.75 -8.40 -0.08
CA ASN A 64 6.09 -9.48 -0.99
C ASN A 64 7.37 -9.14 -1.79
N PRO A 65 8.07 -10.15 -2.31
CA PRO A 65 9.11 -9.93 -3.30
C PRO A 65 8.57 -9.20 -4.55
N SER A 66 9.48 -8.58 -5.31
CA SER A 66 9.15 -8.00 -6.61
C SER A 66 8.47 -9.04 -7.51
N MET A 67 7.25 -8.75 -7.96
CA MET A 67 6.53 -9.60 -8.93
C MET A 67 7.25 -9.67 -10.28
N GLY A 68 8.01 -8.64 -10.65
CA GLY A 68 8.85 -8.60 -11.84
C GLY A 68 10.23 -9.22 -11.66
N SER A 69 10.57 -9.72 -10.46
CA SER A 69 11.91 -10.23 -10.10
C SER A 69 13.06 -9.23 -10.36
N THR A 70 12.76 -7.94 -10.30
CA THR A 70 13.72 -6.85 -10.49
C THR A 70 14.17 -6.28 -9.13
N PRO A 71 15.46 -5.95 -8.94
CA PRO A 71 15.97 -5.42 -7.66
C PRO A 71 15.40 -4.05 -7.26
N VAL A 72 14.86 -3.31 -8.23
CA VAL A 72 14.35 -1.93 -8.05
C VAL A 72 12.83 -1.85 -7.90
N HIS A 73 12.17 -2.97 -7.62
CA HIS A 73 10.73 -3.00 -7.38
C HIS A 73 10.44 -3.32 -5.91
N ARG A 74 9.35 -2.77 -5.40
CA ARG A 74 8.81 -3.07 -4.06
C ARG A 74 7.35 -3.43 -4.22
N ASN A 75 6.90 -4.39 -3.45
CA ASN A 75 5.50 -4.82 -3.46
C ASN A 75 5.01 -5.03 -2.03
N ALA A 76 3.82 -4.54 -1.74
CA ALA A 76 3.13 -4.83 -0.49
C ALA A 76 1.63 -4.94 -0.71
N TRP A 77 1.00 -5.92 -0.10
CA TRP A 77 -0.45 -6.02 0.03
C TRP A 77 -0.90 -5.44 1.36
N VAL A 78 -1.80 -4.48 1.31
CA VAL A 78 -2.26 -3.77 2.51
C VAL A 78 -3.74 -4.00 2.75
N SER A 79 -4.09 -4.15 4.01
CA SER A 79 -5.46 -4.45 4.46
C SER A 79 -5.78 -3.57 5.66
N ALA A 80 -6.95 -2.92 5.68
CA ALA A 80 -7.47 -2.23 6.86
C ALA A 80 -8.95 -1.86 6.69
N SER A 81 -9.53 -1.32 7.76
CA SER A 81 -10.85 -0.70 7.75
C SER A 81 -10.80 0.72 8.30
N ALA A 82 -11.24 1.69 7.50
CA ALA A 82 -11.48 3.05 7.90
C ALA A 82 -12.94 3.18 8.38
N GLN A 83 -13.13 3.64 9.61
CA GLN A 83 -14.44 3.84 10.22
C GLN A 83 -14.59 5.30 10.66
N VAL A 84 -15.74 5.89 10.36
CA VAL A 84 -16.05 7.28 10.66
C VAL A 84 -17.33 7.33 11.46
N GLU A 85 -17.31 8.10 12.54
CA GLU A 85 -18.47 8.41 13.38
C GLU A 85 -18.57 9.92 13.57
N LEU A 86 -19.78 10.43 13.43
CA LEU A 86 -20.14 11.84 13.57
C LEU A 86 -21.15 11.95 14.71
N SER A 87 -20.79 12.74 15.73
CA SER A 87 -21.67 13.05 16.87
C SER A 87 -22.05 14.53 16.85
N GLY A 88 -23.35 14.80 16.75
CA GLY A 88 -23.90 16.15 16.65
C GLY A 88 -25.28 16.14 15.97
N SER A 89 -26.07 17.20 16.17
CA SER A 89 -27.39 17.34 15.55
C SER A 89 -27.33 17.69 14.06
N GLY A 90 -26.23 18.32 13.61
CA GLY A 90 -26.06 18.81 12.24
C GLY A 90 -25.35 17.86 11.27
N ALA A 91 -25.06 16.61 11.65
CA ALA A 91 -24.31 15.68 10.80
C ALA A 91 -25.14 15.19 9.60
N LYS A 92 -24.71 15.50 8.36
CA LYS A 92 -25.37 15.02 7.13
C LYS A 92 -24.69 13.80 6.53
N GLY A 93 -23.38 13.70 6.69
CA GLY A 93 -22.58 12.60 6.15
C GLY A 93 -21.18 13.07 5.76
N GLY A 94 -20.59 12.39 4.78
CA GLY A 94 -19.27 12.74 4.31
C GLY A 94 -18.71 11.81 3.25
N LYS A 95 -17.42 11.98 2.98
CA LYS A 95 -16.65 11.26 1.97
C LYS A 95 -15.36 10.75 2.59
N ILE A 96 -15.09 9.46 2.47
CA ILE A 96 -13.91 8.79 3.01
C ILE A 96 -12.95 8.52 1.86
N TYR A 97 -11.73 9.04 1.97
CA TYR A 97 -10.64 8.87 1.02
C TYR A 97 -9.50 8.10 1.72
N PRO A 98 -9.50 6.77 1.70
CA PRO A 98 -8.39 5.98 2.20
C PRO A 98 -7.26 5.91 1.17
N GLY A 99 -6.02 5.88 1.67
CA GLY A 99 -4.84 5.77 0.81
C GLY A 99 -3.55 5.63 1.59
N TYR A 100 -2.45 5.59 0.86
CA TYR A 100 -1.10 5.50 1.41
C TYR A 100 -0.22 6.57 0.78
N VAL A 101 0.59 7.25 1.59
CA VAL A 101 1.72 7.99 1.07
C VAL A 101 2.90 7.04 1.01
N VAL A 102 3.46 6.89 -0.18
CA VAL A 102 4.57 5.98 -0.44
C VAL A 102 5.74 6.79 -0.95
N GLY A 103 6.91 6.57 -0.36
CA GLY A 103 8.15 7.24 -0.72
C GLY A 103 9.28 6.25 -0.96
N CYS A 104 10.21 6.65 -1.81
CA CYS A 104 11.44 5.90 -2.10
C CYS A 104 12.67 6.80 -1.88
N GLN A 105 13.70 6.27 -1.24
CA GLN A 105 14.94 7.00 -0.98
C GLN A 105 15.66 7.41 -2.27
N VAL A 106 15.89 6.46 -3.19
CA VAL A 106 16.54 6.72 -4.49
C VAL A 106 15.68 6.12 -5.59
N ASN A 107 15.25 6.94 -6.55
CA ASN A 107 14.67 6.41 -7.77
C ASN A 107 15.73 6.30 -8.85
N ILE A 108 15.98 5.10 -9.32
CA ILE A 108 16.64 4.84 -10.58
C ILE A 108 15.52 4.60 -11.56
N GLY A 109 14.91 5.69 -12.05
CA GLY A 109 14.03 5.60 -13.21
C GLY A 109 14.84 4.91 -14.30
N GLY A 110 14.28 3.84 -14.91
CA GLY A 110 15.00 2.87 -15.74
C GLY A 110 15.97 3.51 -16.74
N GLY A 111 17.20 3.74 -16.28
CA GLY A 111 18.21 4.52 -16.95
C GLY A 111 19.47 3.69 -17.13
N GLY A 112 19.55 3.01 -18.28
CA GLY A 112 20.81 2.61 -18.89
C GLY A 112 21.14 1.11 -18.90
N VAL A 113 20.62 0.39 -19.89
CA VAL A 113 21.54 -0.34 -20.79
C VAL A 113 21.67 0.54 -22.03
N GLU A 114 22.90 0.92 -22.37
CA GLU A 114 23.21 1.82 -23.48
C GLU A 114 22.80 1.20 -24.82
N GLY A 115 21.76 1.76 -25.42
CA GLY A 115 21.36 1.60 -26.82
C GLY A 115 20.72 2.91 -27.23
N GLY A 116 21.51 3.77 -27.88
CA GLY A 116 21.27 5.21 -27.93
C GLY A 116 19.89 5.66 -28.42
N VAL A 117 19.36 6.69 -27.78
CA VAL A 117 18.78 7.92 -28.38
C VAL A 117 18.59 8.91 -27.23
N SER A 118 19.13 10.12 -27.42
CA SER A 118 18.98 11.28 -26.55
C SER A 118 17.51 11.69 -26.41
N GLY A 119 17.04 11.83 -25.18
CA GLY A 119 15.73 12.40 -24.86
C GLY A 119 15.79 13.16 -23.55
N GLU A 120 16.26 14.41 -23.63
CA GLU A 120 16.10 15.42 -22.59
C GLU A 120 14.60 15.70 -22.42
N GLY A 121 14.04 15.40 -21.25
CA GLY A 121 12.65 15.66 -20.90
C GLY A 121 12.59 16.73 -19.81
N THR A 122 12.32 17.94 -20.25
CA THR A 122 12.29 19.21 -19.53
C THR A 122 11.47 19.19 -18.23
N TRP A 123 12.07 19.73 -17.17
CA TRP A 123 11.40 20.25 -15.99
C TRP A 123 10.76 21.60 -16.34
N ASP A 124 9.45 21.64 -16.56
CA ASP A 124 8.70 22.90 -16.45
C ASP A 124 7.22 22.64 -16.15
N GLY A 125 6.65 23.52 -15.33
CA GLY A 125 5.49 23.21 -14.49
C GLY A 125 4.16 22.99 -15.21
N GLU A 126 3.43 21.96 -14.78
CA GLU A 126 1.97 21.96 -14.78
C GLU A 126 1.44 20.95 -13.73
N SER A 127 0.54 21.44 -12.87
CA SER A 127 -0.48 20.72 -12.08
C SER A 127 -0.15 19.35 -11.47
N PHE A 128 0.23 19.34 -10.18
CA PHE A 128 0.30 18.12 -9.34
C PHE A 128 -1.10 17.55 -9.00
N GLY A 129 -1.80 17.01 -9.99
CA GLY A 129 -2.65 15.82 -9.84
C GLY A 129 -1.93 14.73 -10.63
N VAL A 130 -1.74 13.50 -10.18
CA VAL A 130 -2.76 12.49 -9.97
C VAL A 130 -2.11 11.44 -9.07
N GLY A 131 -2.73 11.15 -7.92
CA GLY A 131 -2.34 10.00 -7.11
C GLY A 131 -2.63 8.70 -7.87
N ALA A 132 -1.76 7.71 -7.80
CA ALA A 132 -1.97 6.42 -8.45
C ALA A 132 -3.26 5.75 -7.93
N GLU A 133 -4.01 5.16 -8.86
CA GLU A 133 -5.19 4.33 -8.59
C GLU A 133 -4.81 2.96 -8.03
N SER A 134 -5.77 2.32 -7.37
CA SER A 134 -5.66 0.95 -6.86
C SER A 134 -5.18 0.00 -7.95
N GLY A 135 -4.12 -0.77 -7.68
CA GLY A 135 -3.56 -1.74 -8.62
C GLY A 135 -2.60 -1.19 -9.68
N GLY A 136 -2.35 0.14 -9.71
CA GLY A 136 -1.37 0.75 -10.61
C GLY A 136 0.06 0.72 -10.07
N GLU A 137 1.05 0.59 -10.97
CA GLU A 137 2.47 0.71 -10.60
C GLU A 137 2.86 2.18 -10.36
N LEU A 138 3.42 2.47 -9.19
CA LEU A 138 3.81 3.82 -8.80
C LEU A 138 5.27 4.09 -9.15
N SER A 139 5.51 4.94 -10.14
CA SER A 139 6.83 5.51 -10.41
C SER A 139 7.02 6.81 -9.61
N LEU A 140 8.08 6.88 -8.80
CA LEU A 140 8.45 8.02 -7.94
C LEU A 140 9.75 8.63 -8.45
N GLY A 141 9.94 9.96 -8.49
CA GLY A 141 11.28 10.54 -8.67
C GLY A 141 12.18 10.38 -7.44
N PRO A 142 13.49 10.69 -7.52
CA PRO A 142 14.40 10.60 -6.37
C PRO A 142 13.93 11.52 -5.23
N GLY A 143 13.72 10.96 -4.03
CA GLY A 143 13.21 11.71 -2.87
C GLY A 143 11.72 12.08 -2.93
N GLN A 144 10.98 11.61 -3.95
CA GLN A 144 9.56 11.90 -4.08
C GLN A 144 8.72 10.94 -3.23
N ALA A 145 7.63 11.46 -2.67
CA ALA A 145 6.54 10.68 -2.13
C ALA A 145 5.26 10.96 -2.94
N LYS A 146 4.48 9.93 -3.24
CA LYS A 146 3.18 10.06 -3.90
C LYS A 146 2.09 9.46 -3.05
N SER A 147 0.89 10.00 -3.20
CA SER A 147 -0.32 9.43 -2.61
C SER A 147 -0.89 8.38 -3.55
N PHE A 148 -1.06 7.17 -3.05
CA PHE A 148 -1.80 6.08 -3.66
C PHE A 148 -3.18 6.04 -3.01
N TYR A 149 -4.25 6.06 -3.81
CA TYR A 149 -5.61 5.94 -3.28
C TYR A 149 -6.10 4.51 -3.42
N VAL A 150 -6.70 4.00 -2.35
CA VAL A 150 -7.20 2.61 -2.29
C VAL A 150 -8.48 2.44 -3.10
N LEU A 151 -9.27 3.49 -3.24
CA LEU A 151 -10.53 3.42 -3.95
C LEU A 151 -10.37 3.98 -5.35
N ASP A 152 -10.98 3.27 -6.28
CA ASP A 152 -11.33 3.74 -7.61
C ASP A 152 -12.76 3.27 -7.91
N ILE A 153 -13.74 4.15 -7.74
CA ILE A 153 -15.16 3.84 -7.89
C ILE A 153 -15.70 4.54 -9.13
N GLU A 154 -16.21 3.76 -10.08
CA GLU A 154 -16.91 4.27 -11.26
C GLU A 154 -18.27 4.89 -10.87
N GLU A 155 -18.48 6.15 -11.25
CA GLU A 155 -19.73 6.89 -11.10
C GLU A 155 -19.99 7.74 -12.36
N ALA A 156 -21.26 8.00 -12.70
CA ALA A 156 -21.56 8.92 -13.80
C ALA A 156 -21.30 10.38 -13.40
N ASP A 157 -20.67 11.15 -14.29
CA ASP A 157 -20.53 12.60 -14.15
C ASP A 157 -21.88 13.32 -14.39
N ASP A 158 -21.90 14.64 -14.17
CA ASP A 158 -23.09 15.47 -14.36
C ASP A 158 -23.62 15.49 -15.82
N PHE A 159 -22.86 14.93 -16.76
CA PHE A 159 -23.17 14.82 -18.18
C PHE A 159 -23.44 13.37 -18.64
N GLY A 160 -23.39 12.39 -17.72
CA GLY A 160 -23.62 10.98 -17.99
C GLY A 160 -22.42 10.20 -18.51
N ASN A 161 -21.22 10.78 -18.54
CA ASN A 161 -19.98 10.05 -18.83
C ASN A 161 -19.46 9.34 -17.59
N GLU A 162 -18.62 8.33 -17.77
CA GLU A 162 -17.96 7.62 -16.68
C GLU A 162 -16.89 8.49 -16.01
N SER A 163 -16.89 8.52 -14.67
CA SER A 163 -15.94 9.22 -13.82
C SER A 163 -15.43 8.28 -12.72
N HIS A 164 -14.15 8.40 -12.41
CA HIS A 164 -13.43 7.59 -11.42
C HIS A 164 -13.23 8.36 -10.13
N GLU A 165 -13.85 7.89 -9.04
CA GLU A 165 -13.90 8.57 -7.76
C GLU A 165 -13.10 7.84 -6.68
N LYS A 166 -12.16 8.55 -6.07
CA LYS A 166 -11.23 8.02 -5.06
C LYS A 166 -11.81 7.99 -3.65
N ARG A 167 -13.14 7.86 -3.55
CA ARG A 167 -13.89 8.10 -2.31
C ARG A 167 -15.12 7.22 -2.15
N ASN A 168 -15.40 6.82 -0.92
CA ASN A 168 -16.71 6.31 -0.55
C ASN A 168 -17.57 7.43 0.07
N LYS A 169 -18.80 7.60 -0.42
CA LYS A 169 -19.77 8.55 0.12
C LYS A 169 -20.61 7.86 1.20
N PHE A 170 -20.87 8.52 2.32
CA PHE A 170 -21.81 8.04 3.34
C PHE A 170 -22.77 9.15 3.76
N LYS A 171 -23.98 8.75 4.19
CA LYS A 171 -25.02 9.65 4.70
C LYS A 171 -25.31 9.31 6.15
N GLY A 172 -25.75 10.29 6.92
CA GLY A 172 -26.04 10.15 8.35
C GLY A 172 -24.79 10.25 9.22
N LYS A 173 -24.79 9.52 10.34
CA LYS A 173 -23.81 9.69 11.41
C LYS A 173 -22.59 8.78 11.32
N SER A 174 -22.56 7.82 10.41
CA SER A 174 -21.44 6.88 10.33
C SER A 174 -21.22 6.38 8.91
N GLY A 175 -19.99 5.99 8.61
CA GLY A 175 -19.61 5.35 7.37
C GLY A 175 -18.32 4.59 7.53
N SER A 176 -18.08 3.61 6.67
CA SER A 176 -16.85 2.84 6.69
C SER A 176 -16.41 2.43 5.29
N VAL A 177 -15.12 2.16 5.15
CA VAL A 177 -14.52 1.52 3.98
C VAL A 177 -13.55 0.48 4.50
N THR A 178 -13.67 -0.75 3.99
CA THR A 178 -12.71 -1.82 4.28
C THR A 178 -12.08 -2.24 2.97
N TRP A 179 -10.76 -2.42 2.99
CA TRP A 179 -9.99 -2.94 1.88
C TRP A 179 -9.13 -4.08 2.37
N ALA A 180 -8.90 -5.05 1.50
CA ALA A 180 -8.13 -6.24 1.78
C ALA A 180 -7.24 -6.55 0.59
N ASP A 181 -5.97 -6.84 0.88
CA ASP A 181 -4.94 -7.25 -0.07
C ASP A 181 -4.76 -6.26 -1.24
N GLU A 182 -4.92 -4.97 -0.96
CA GLU A 182 -4.69 -3.90 -1.94
C GLU A 182 -3.21 -3.80 -2.26
N THR A 183 -2.89 -3.77 -3.55
CA THR A 183 -1.49 -3.84 -3.99
C THR A 183 -0.87 -2.45 -4.09
N ILE A 184 0.20 -2.24 -3.34
CA ILE A 184 1.13 -1.13 -3.48
C ILE A 184 2.38 -1.64 -4.21
N GLY A 185 2.44 -1.40 -5.52
CA GLY A 185 3.61 -1.66 -6.34
C GLY A 185 4.43 -0.39 -6.57
N LEU A 186 5.73 -0.42 -6.27
CA LEU A 186 6.70 0.59 -6.68
C LEU A 186 7.66 0.00 -7.71
N SER A 187 8.02 0.79 -8.72
CA SER A 187 9.14 0.50 -9.62
C SER A 187 10.16 1.62 -9.67
N GLY A 188 11.38 1.26 -10.06
CA GLY A 188 12.53 2.17 -10.09
C GLY A 188 13.09 2.50 -8.69
N CYS A 189 12.54 1.96 -7.61
CA CYS A 189 12.99 2.26 -6.26
C CYS A 189 14.26 1.48 -5.90
N ALA A 190 15.39 2.17 -5.84
CA ALA A 190 16.65 1.69 -5.31
C ALA A 190 16.81 2.09 -3.83
N GLY A 191 16.99 1.10 -2.96
CA GLY A 191 17.15 1.33 -1.53
C GLY A 191 15.82 1.31 -0.77
N TYR A 192 15.77 2.04 0.34
CA TYR A 192 14.66 1.97 1.29
C TYR A 192 13.39 2.66 0.77
N ALA A 193 12.27 1.97 0.84
CA ALA A 193 10.94 2.47 0.58
C ALA A 193 10.07 2.39 1.83
N GLN A 194 9.23 3.40 2.01
CA GLN A 194 8.35 3.52 3.15
C GLN A 194 6.94 3.88 2.70
N ALA A 195 5.95 3.25 3.31
CA ALA A 195 4.54 3.59 3.16
C ALA A 195 3.94 4.08 4.48
N ARG A 196 2.91 4.91 4.39
CA ARG A 196 2.13 5.38 5.53
C ARG A 196 0.66 5.55 5.14
N ALA A 197 -0.23 4.89 5.85
CA ALA A 197 -1.66 5.06 5.63
C ALA A 197 -2.13 6.47 5.98
N PHE A 198 -3.09 6.96 5.21
CA PHE A 198 -3.92 8.11 5.54
C PHE A 198 -5.39 7.80 5.31
N VAL A 199 -6.25 8.34 6.16
CA VAL A 199 -7.70 8.36 5.95
C VAL A 199 -8.13 9.81 6.00
N LYS A 200 -8.43 10.37 4.82
CA LYS A 200 -8.93 11.73 4.69
C LYS A 200 -10.45 11.68 4.62
N VAL A 201 -11.10 12.34 5.56
CA VAL A 201 -12.56 12.39 5.69
C VAL A 201 -13.01 13.82 5.46
N LYS A 202 -13.78 14.03 4.39
CA LYS A 202 -14.51 15.28 4.20
C LYS A 202 -15.87 15.13 4.85
N VAL A 203 -16.11 15.88 5.93
CA VAL A 203 -17.35 15.86 6.68
C VAL A 203 -18.24 17.00 6.21
N GLU A 204 -19.50 16.69 5.99
CA GLU A 204 -20.54 17.64 5.59
C GLU A 204 -21.57 17.73 6.72
N THR A 205 -21.67 18.92 7.31
CA THR A 205 -22.68 19.26 8.32
C THR A 205 -23.65 20.30 7.74
N GLU A 206 -24.68 20.66 8.50
CA GLU A 206 -25.63 21.72 8.12
C GLU A 206 -24.96 23.08 7.89
N ASN A 207 -23.87 23.37 8.60
CA ASN A 207 -23.29 24.72 8.64
C ASN A 207 -21.83 24.77 8.17
N VAL A 208 -21.14 23.62 8.11
CA VAL A 208 -19.69 23.55 7.89
C VAL A 208 -19.31 22.34 7.05
N MET A 209 -18.37 22.54 6.13
CA MET A 209 -17.60 21.48 5.49
C MET A 209 -16.16 21.50 6.02
N SER A 210 -15.67 20.38 6.51
CA SER A 210 -14.31 20.28 7.05
C SER A 210 -13.62 19.00 6.64
N VAL A 211 -12.29 19.02 6.61
CA VAL A 211 -11.46 17.87 6.26
C VAL A 211 -10.67 17.43 7.48
N VAL A 212 -10.90 16.20 7.94
CA VAL A 212 -10.13 15.56 9.01
C VAL A 212 -9.27 14.48 8.38
N THR A 213 -7.97 14.47 8.67
CA THR A 213 -7.05 13.43 8.17
C THR A 213 -6.45 12.66 9.34
N LEU A 214 -6.69 11.36 9.37
CA LEU A 214 -5.98 10.41 10.24
C LEU A 214 -4.74 9.92 9.52
N TRP A 215 -3.63 9.79 10.24
CA TRP A 215 -2.38 9.22 9.75
C TRP A 215 -2.02 7.97 10.55
N GLY A 216 -1.73 6.87 9.86
CA GLY A 216 -1.23 5.63 10.46
C GLY A 216 0.25 5.69 10.83
N GLN A 217 0.77 4.59 11.38
CA GLN A 217 2.21 4.43 11.63
C GLN A 217 2.92 4.16 10.29
N PRO A 218 4.05 4.84 9.99
CA PRO A 218 4.83 4.48 8.82
C PRO A 218 5.44 3.08 8.95
N PHE A 219 5.58 2.37 7.83
CA PHE A 219 6.20 1.06 7.76
C PHE A 219 7.08 0.93 6.52
N SER A 220 8.12 0.12 6.64
CA SER A 220 9.01 -0.22 5.52
C SER A 220 8.29 -1.13 4.54
N ILE A 221 8.49 -0.93 3.24
CA ILE A 221 8.09 -1.87 2.19
C ILE A 221 9.29 -2.44 1.41
N GLY A 222 10.50 -2.24 1.95
CA GLY A 222 11.77 -2.84 1.50
C GLY A 222 12.80 -1.82 1.04
#